data_AF-A0A1E7LT88-F1
#
_entry.id   AF-A0A1E7LT88-F1
#
_cell.length_a   1.000
_cell.length_b   1.000
_cell.length_c   1.000
_cell.angle_alpha   90.00
_cell.angle_beta   90.00
_cell.angle_gamma   90.00
#
_symmetry.space_group_name_H-M   'P 1'
#
loop_
_entity.id
_entity.type
_entity.pdbx_description
1 polymer ?
#
loop_
_entity_poly.entity_id
_entity_poly.type
_entity_poly.pdbx_seq_one_letter_code
_entity_poly.pdbx_strand_id
1 'polypeptide(L)'
;MNTMMAAHPPAPARHRGIAEDGIAAYIAETVPVDSLVADGYLAGHDGRLIAHQLRAPQLRQAMNSSVCHAVQPDVDSFFQEDGEPDADWKQRRTRTVRDHCTVCPVRAACAELALRDGDTAGVRGGLDPQKLDRRLAAESSRLQRARAADEQAGEEQRARFAAGAEVLQLTGQYLGTGTPQKRRENVAKFREAARRRDELVAAHRRSAGWTAAA
;
A
#
# COMPACT_ATOMS: atom_id res chain seq x y z
N MET A 1 -46.06 48.58 14.60
CA MET A 1 -44.61 48.30 14.74
C MET A 1 -44.42 46.82 14.45
N ASN A 2 -44.00 46.48 13.23
CA ASN A 2 -43.86 45.09 12.79
C ASN A 2 -42.45 44.58 13.14
N THR A 3 -42.39 43.60 14.03
CA THR A 3 -41.17 42.86 14.37
C THR A 3 -40.89 41.85 13.27
N MET A 4 -39.94 42.15 12.38
CA MET A 4 -39.47 41.17 11.40
C MET A 4 -38.57 40.15 12.10
N MET A 5 -38.97 38.88 12.00
CA MET A 5 -38.16 37.73 12.36
C MET A 5 -36.92 37.65 11.48
N ALA A 6 -35.73 37.73 12.08
CA ALA A 6 -34.49 37.36 11.42
C ALA A 6 -34.34 35.83 11.47
N ALA A 7 -34.65 35.17 10.37
CA ALA A 7 -34.32 33.77 10.16
C ALA A 7 -32.80 33.59 10.26
N HIS A 8 -32.35 32.71 11.15
CA HIS A 8 -30.95 32.31 11.21
C HIS A 8 -30.57 31.56 9.92
N PRO A 9 -29.43 31.86 9.29
CA PRO A 9 -28.97 31.10 8.14
C PRO A 9 -28.66 29.65 8.58
N PRO A 10 -29.03 28.64 7.77
CA PRO A 10 -28.65 27.27 8.06
C PRO A 10 -27.12 27.15 8.06
N ALA A 11 -26.57 26.52 9.10
CA ALA A 11 -25.16 26.19 9.16
C ALA A 11 -24.79 25.34 7.93
N PRO A 12 -23.69 25.65 7.22
CA PRO A 12 -23.27 24.84 6.08
C PRO A 12 -22.97 23.42 6.54
N ALA A 13 -23.63 22.45 5.91
CA ALA A 13 -23.38 21.04 6.10
C ALA A 13 -21.90 20.76 5.80
N ARG A 14 -21.19 20.17 6.77
CA ARG A 14 -19.76 19.83 6.65
C ARG A 14 -19.56 18.78 5.56
N HIS A 15 -19.08 19.21 4.40
CA HIS A 15 -18.56 18.38 3.31
C HIS A 15 -17.20 17.73 3.64
N ARG A 16 -16.98 17.30 4.89
CA ARG A 16 -15.64 16.97 5.41
C ARG A 16 -15.03 15.69 4.81
N GLY A 17 -15.84 14.69 4.46
CA GLY A 17 -15.35 13.37 4.06
C GLY A 17 -14.65 13.32 2.70
N ILE A 18 -15.03 14.17 1.74
CA ILE A 18 -14.46 14.15 0.38
C ILE A 18 -13.12 14.90 0.32
N ALA A 19 -12.94 15.91 1.18
CA ALA A 19 -11.73 16.73 1.19
C ALA A 19 -10.53 16.01 1.83
N GLU A 20 -10.73 15.33 2.96
CA GLU A 20 -9.65 14.65 3.68
C GLU A 20 -9.12 13.42 2.91
N ASP A 21 -10.02 12.61 2.35
CA ASP A 21 -9.65 11.47 1.50
C ASP A 21 -8.94 11.93 0.22
N GLY A 22 -9.38 13.05 -0.38
CA GLY A 22 -8.74 13.64 -1.55
C GLY A 22 -7.32 14.15 -1.26
N ILE A 23 -7.12 14.81 -0.12
CA ILE A 23 -5.79 15.26 0.34
C ILE A 23 -4.89 14.06 0.59
N ALA A 24 -5.38 13.03 1.29
CA ALA A 24 -4.62 11.83 1.57
C ALA A 24 -4.21 11.09 0.29
N ALA A 25 -5.11 11.00 -0.70
CA ALA A 25 -4.82 10.41 -2.01
C ALA A 25 -3.74 11.20 -2.75
N TYR A 26 -3.87 12.52 -2.81
CA TYR A 26 -2.87 13.38 -3.44
C TYR A 26 -1.49 13.25 -2.78
N ILE A 27 -1.44 13.27 -1.45
CA ILE A 27 -0.18 13.10 -0.70
C ILE A 27 0.43 11.72 -0.98
N ALA A 28 -0.36 10.65 -0.91
CA ALA A 28 0.12 9.29 -1.15
C ALA A 28 0.61 9.05 -2.60
N GLU A 29 0.07 9.80 -3.57
CA GLU A 29 0.46 9.73 -4.98
C GLU A 29 1.73 10.55 -5.27
N THR A 30 1.87 11.71 -4.64
CA THR A 30 2.92 12.69 -4.99
C THR A 30 4.16 12.64 -4.11
N VAL A 31 4.04 12.13 -2.89
CA VAL A 31 5.14 12.12 -1.91
C VAL A 31 5.76 10.72 -1.82
N PRO A 32 7.10 10.58 -1.99
CA PRO A 32 7.78 9.31 -1.82
C PRO A 32 7.56 8.71 -0.43
N VAL A 33 7.51 7.37 -0.35
CA VAL A 33 7.26 6.65 0.93
C VAL A 33 8.24 7.07 2.01
N ASP A 34 9.53 7.20 1.69
CA ASP A 34 10.55 7.57 2.68
C ASP A 34 10.31 8.98 3.26
N SER A 35 9.79 9.91 2.45
CA SER A 35 9.38 11.24 2.90
C SER A 35 8.11 11.17 3.76
N LEU A 36 7.13 10.34 3.39
CA LEU A 36 5.93 10.10 4.22
C LEU A 36 6.30 9.59 5.62
N VAL A 37 7.30 8.72 5.71
CA VAL A 37 7.83 8.22 6.97
C VAL A 37 8.53 9.35 7.74
N ALA A 38 9.49 10.04 7.10
CA ALA A 38 10.32 11.05 7.74
C ALA A 38 9.50 12.23 8.31
N ASP A 39 8.46 12.64 7.57
CA ASP A 39 7.59 13.75 7.94
C ASP A 39 6.46 13.32 8.91
N GLY A 40 6.42 12.04 9.31
CA GLY A 40 5.48 11.53 10.31
C GLY A 40 4.05 11.28 9.81
N TYR A 41 3.82 11.34 8.50
CA TYR A 41 2.50 11.10 7.89
C TYR A 41 1.96 9.69 8.15
N LEU A 42 2.79 8.73 8.57
CA LEU A 42 2.39 7.34 8.84
C LEU A 42 2.38 6.97 10.33
N ALA A 43 2.67 7.90 11.24
CA ALA A 43 2.86 7.61 12.67
C ALA A 43 1.56 7.58 13.50
N GLY A 44 0.52 8.27 13.02
CA GLY A 44 -0.65 8.66 13.83
C GLY A 44 -1.99 8.05 13.43
N HIS A 45 -3.07 8.56 14.04
CA HIS A 45 -4.45 8.23 13.65
C HIS A 45 -4.77 8.80 12.26
N ASP A 46 -4.31 10.01 11.97
CA ASP A 46 -4.53 10.69 10.68
C ASP A 46 -3.76 10.00 9.54
N GLY A 47 -2.61 9.40 9.87
CA GLY A 47 -1.82 8.62 8.92
C GLY A 47 -2.53 7.38 8.37
N ARG A 48 -3.65 6.99 8.98
CA ARG A 48 -4.51 5.93 8.47
C ARG A 48 -5.07 6.26 7.10
N LEU A 49 -5.49 7.52 6.86
CA LEU A 49 -6.05 7.92 5.58
C LEU A 49 -5.02 7.77 4.47
N ILE A 50 -3.77 8.17 4.72
CA ILE A 50 -2.65 8.00 3.78
C ILE A 50 -2.33 6.51 3.59
N ALA A 51 -2.25 5.74 4.67
CA ALA A 51 -1.99 4.29 4.60
C ALA A 51 -3.04 3.54 3.76
N HIS A 52 -4.32 3.94 3.80
CA HIS A 52 -5.36 3.35 2.95
C HIS A 52 -5.09 3.54 1.45
N GLN A 53 -4.43 4.64 1.07
CA GLN A 53 -4.17 4.98 -0.33
C GLN A 53 -2.95 4.23 -0.88
N LEU A 54 -1.94 3.99 -0.02
CA LEU A 54 -0.73 3.25 -0.39
C LEU A 54 -1.04 1.81 -0.85
N ARG A 55 -0.27 1.33 -1.82
CA ARG A 55 -0.29 -0.07 -2.28
C ARG A 55 0.53 -0.96 -1.35
N ALA A 56 0.26 -2.27 -1.35
CA ALA A 56 0.99 -3.22 -0.49
C ALA A 56 2.54 -3.13 -0.60
N PRO A 57 3.17 -2.96 -1.79
CA PRO A 57 4.62 -2.78 -1.88
C PRO A 57 5.13 -1.51 -1.17
N GLN A 58 4.38 -0.40 -1.26
CA GLN A 58 4.72 0.85 -0.57
C GLN A 58 4.59 0.70 0.95
N LEU A 59 3.53 0.03 1.42
CA LEU A 59 3.37 -0.30 2.84
C LEU A 59 4.53 -1.15 3.37
N ARG A 60 4.96 -2.17 2.60
CA ARG A 60 6.11 -3.02 2.94
C ARG A 60 7.42 -2.23 2.93
N GLN A 61 7.62 -1.33 1.96
CA GLN A 61 8.78 -0.43 1.97
C GLN A 61 8.83 0.40 3.24
N ALA A 62 7.70 0.98 3.66
CA ALA A 62 7.63 1.75 4.90
C ALA A 62 8.02 0.92 6.13
N MET A 63 7.77 -0.39 6.15
CA MET A 63 8.13 -1.26 7.28
C MET A 63 9.64 -1.32 7.55
N ASN A 64 10.48 -1.02 6.56
CA ASN A 64 11.94 -0.93 6.73
C ASN A 64 12.34 0.22 7.68
N SER A 65 11.46 1.18 7.91
CA SER A 65 11.66 2.27 8.88
C SER A 65 10.92 2.05 10.20
N SER A 66 10.38 0.85 10.43
CA SER A 66 9.71 0.54 11.69
C SER A 66 10.70 0.40 12.84
N VAL A 67 10.25 0.77 14.05
CA VAL A 67 11.05 0.62 15.27
C VAL A 67 11.38 -0.85 15.49
N CYS A 68 10.40 -1.76 15.30
CA CYS A 68 10.62 -3.20 15.46
C CYS A 68 11.63 -3.77 14.45
N HIS A 69 11.72 -3.21 13.24
CA HIS A 69 12.75 -3.59 12.28
C HIS A 69 14.16 -3.15 12.74
N ALA A 70 14.26 -1.94 13.31
CA ALA A 70 15.54 -1.39 13.76
C ALA A 70 16.05 -2.00 15.07
N VAL A 71 15.18 -2.17 16.07
CA VAL A 71 15.58 -2.61 17.42
C VAL A 71 15.44 -4.12 17.64
N GLN A 72 14.78 -4.83 16.72
CA GLN A 72 14.57 -6.29 16.75
C GLN A 72 14.15 -6.81 18.13
N PRO A 73 13.01 -6.32 18.67
CA PRO A 73 12.51 -6.78 19.96
C PRO A 73 12.11 -8.26 19.88
N ASP A 74 12.05 -8.91 21.04
CA ASP A 74 11.56 -10.28 21.13
C ASP A 74 10.15 -10.40 20.55
N VAL A 75 9.95 -11.35 19.64
CA VAL A 75 8.69 -11.60 18.93
C VAL A 75 7.58 -11.88 19.93
N ASP A 76 7.89 -12.63 20.99
CA ASP A 76 6.92 -13.02 22.01
C ASP A 76 6.32 -11.80 22.71
N SER A 77 7.02 -10.64 22.73
CA SER A 77 6.49 -9.37 23.25
C SER A 77 5.21 -8.88 22.57
N PHE A 78 4.92 -9.36 21.36
CA PHE A 78 3.78 -8.97 20.55
C PHE A 78 2.63 -9.98 20.59
N PHE A 79 2.83 -11.17 21.17
CA PHE A 79 1.85 -12.25 21.22
C PHE A 79 1.52 -12.62 22.67
N GLN A 80 0.29 -13.08 22.90
CA GLN A 80 -0.08 -13.69 24.17
C GLN A 80 0.49 -15.11 24.18
N GLU A 81 1.16 -15.49 25.27
CA GLU A 81 1.72 -16.84 25.41
C GLU A 81 0.63 -17.85 25.77
N ASP A 82 0.87 -19.12 25.46
CA ASP A 82 -0.07 -20.21 25.79
C ASP A 82 -0.23 -20.32 27.31
N GLY A 83 -1.47 -20.14 27.78
CA GLY A 83 -1.79 -20.19 29.21
C GLY A 83 -1.46 -18.91 29.99
N GLU A 84 -0.98 -17.85 29.32
CA GLU A 84 -0.76 -16.55 29.96
C GLU A 84 -2.09 -15.92 30.37
N PRO A 85 -2.26 -15.54 31.66
CA PRO A 85 -3.45 -14.83 32.11
C PRO A 85 -3.64 -13.51 31.36
N ASP A 86 -4.89 -13.21 30.99
CA ASP A 86 -5.24 -11.98 30.26
C ASP A 86 -4.77 -10.69 30.95
N ALA A 87 -4.69 -10.69 32.28
CA ALA A 87 -4.21 -9.55 33.06
C ALA A 87 -2.70 -9.30 32.84
N ASP A 88 -1.90 -10.36 32.87
CA ASP A 88 -0.45 -10.30 32.67
C ASP A 88 -0.14 -9.92 31.22
N TRP A 89 -0.85 -10.55 30.27
CA TRP A 89 -0.78 -10.19 28.87
C TRP A 89 -1.12 -8.72 28.64
N LYS A 90 -2.21 -8.22 29.23
CA LYS A 90 -2.62 -6.81 29.09
C LYS A 90 -1.53 -5.85 29.58
N GLN A 91 -0.86 -6.18 30.70
CA GLN A 91 0.24 -5.37 31.22
C GLN A 91 1.44 -5.38 30.27
N ARG A 92 1.87 -6.57 29.81
CA ARG A 92 2.99 -6.74 28.88
C ARG A 92 2.73 -6.06 27.55
N ARG A 93 1.57 -6.29 26.95
CA ARG A 93 1.09 -5.61 25.74
C ARG A 93 1.15 -4.10 25.85
N THR A 94 0.73 -3.54 26.98
CA THR A 94 0.71 -2.08 27.18
C THR A 94 2.13 -1.52 27.17
N ARG A 95 3.08 -2.25 27.76
CA ARG A 95 4.52 -1.93 27.71
C ARG A 95 5.05 -2.03 26.28
N THR A 96 4.80 -3.14 25.57
CA THR A 96 5.23 -3.34 24.17
C THR A 96 4.72 -2.21 23.26
N VAL A 97 3.44 -1.84 23.37
CA VAL A 97 2.85 -0.76 22.58
C VAL A 97 3.51 0.58 22.90
N ARG A 98 3.73 0.89 24.18
CA ARG A 98 4.38 2.13 24.61
C ARG A 98 5.81 2.22 24.08
N ASP A 99 6.58 1.14 24.24
CA ASP A 99 8.03 1.14 23.98
C ASP A 99 8.35 1.05 22.49
N HIS A 100 7.48 0.43 21.69
CA HIS A 100 7.72 0.24 20.25
C HIS A 100 6.71 0.94 19.35
N CYS A 101 5.41 0.74 19.57
CA CYS A 101 4.40 1.18 18.59
C CYS A 101 4.05 2.67 18.69
N THR A 102 4.05 3.26 19.90
CA THR A 102 3.69 4.67 20.12
C THR A 102 4.67 5.63 19.47
N VAL A 103 5.95 5.25 19.42
CA VAL A 103 7.04 6.04 18.82
C VAL A 103 7.34 5.63 17.38
N CYS A 104 6.64 4.65 16.82
CA CYS A 104 6.95 4.12 15.50
C CYS A 104 6.40 5.03 14.39
N PRO A 105 7.26 5.49 13.45
CA PRO A 105 6.84 6.41 12.39
C PRO A 105 5.92 5.78 11.35
N VAL A 106 5.77 4.45 11.36
CA VAL A 106 4.98 3.69 10.38
C VAL A 106 3.84 2.90 10.99
N ARG A 107 3.37 3.33 12.17
CA ARG A 107 2.30 2.68 12.93
C ARG A 107 1.04 2.46 12.09
N ALA A 108 0.61 3.47 11.33
CA ALA A 108 -0.58 3.39 10.48
C ALA A 108 -0.38 2.42 9.31
N ALA A 109 0.80 2.43 8.68
CA ALA A 109 1.13 1.51 7.60
C ALA A 109 1.19 0.06 8.09
N CYS A 110 1.74 -0.18 9.28
CA CYS A 110 1.79 -1.51 9.90
C CYS A 110 0.37 -2.05 10.17
N ALA A 111 -0.52 -1.23 10.73
CA ALA A 111 -1.91 -1.63 10.97
C ALA A 111 -2.67 -1.90 9.68
N GLU A 112 -2.52 -1.06 8.64
CA GLU A 112 -3.19 -1.27 7.35
C GLU A 112 -2.68 -2.53 6.65
N LEU A 113 -1.37 -2.76 6.64
CA LEU A 113 -0.79 -3.96 6.03
C LEU A 113 -1.28 -5.23 6.73
N ALA A 114 -1.28 -5.25 8.06
CA ALA A 114 -1.81 -6.35 8.85
C ALA A 114 -3.28 -6.65 8.51
N LEU A 115 -4.12 -5.61 8.42
CA LEU A 115 -5.52 -5.77 8.03
C LEU A 115 -5.69 -6.29 6.58
N ARG A 116 -4.84 -5.86 5.65
CA ARG A 116 -4.83 -6.39 4.27
C ARG A 116 -4.37 -7.84 4.22
N ASP A 117 -3.40 -8.24 5.01
CA ASP A 117 -2.92 -9.63 5.03
C ASP A 117 -3.83 -10.54 5.89
N GLY A 118 -4.78 -9.97 6.64
CA GLY A 118 -5.63 -10.72 7.58
C GLY A 118 -4.87 -11.16 8.83
N ASP A 119 -3.72 -10.55 9.11
CA ASP A 119 -2.87 -10.81 10.26
C ASP A 119 -3.39 -10.04 11.48
N THR A 120 -4.34 -10.64 12.20
CA THR A 120 -4.89 -10.07 13.44
C THR A 120 -4.27 -10.68 14.71
N ALA A 121 -3.31 -11.61 14.54
CA ALA A 121 -2.64 -12.27 15.66
C ALA A 121 -1.58 -11.36 16.29
N GLY A 122 -1.72 -11.13 17.60
CA GLY A 122 -0.82 -10.27 18.36
C GLY A 122 -1.02 -8.76 18.10
N VAL A 123 -0.01 -7.97 18.46
CA VAL A 123 -0.05 -6.51 18.31
C VAL A 123 0.46 -6.10 16.93
N ARG A 124 -0.34 -5.28 16.22
CA ARG A 124 0.05 -4.67 14.92
C ARG A 124 -0.29 -3.20 14.91
N GLY A 125 0.69 -2.34 14.58
CA GLY A 125 0.51 -0.89 14.59
C GLY A 125 -0.07 -0.34 15.90
N GLY A 126 0.30 -0.94 17.04
CA GLY A 126 -0.21 -0.57 18.37
C GLY A 126 -1.65 -1.01 18.66
N LEU A 127 -2.30 -1.78 17.77
CA LEU A 127 -3.62 -2.36 17.98
C LEU A 127 -3.47 -3.76 18.55
N ASP A 128 -4.30 -4.08 19.55
CA ASP A 128 -4.45 -5.43 20.07
C ASP A 128 -5.30 -6.32 19.13
N PRO A 129 -5.25 -7.67 19.28
CA PRO A 129 -5.97 -8.59 18.40
C PRO A 129 -7.47 -8.30 18.28
N GLN A 130 -8.14 -8.03 19.41
CA GLN A 130 -9.58 -7.77 19.41
C GLN A 130 -9.93 -6.50 18.62
N LYS A 131 -9.09 -5.46 18.68
CA LYS A 131 -9.26 -4.26 17.87
C LYS A 131 -9.01 -4.54 16.39
N LEU A 132 -8.00 -5.34 16.06
CA LEU A 132 -7.73 -5.73 14.66
C LEU A 132 -8.91 -6.51 14.07
N ASP A 133 -9.43 -7.51 14.79
CA ASP A 133 -10.59 -8.29 14.35
C ASP A 133 -11.83 -7.42 14.11
N ARG A 134 -12.14 -6.52 15.05
CA ARG A 134 -13.26 -5.58 14.90
C ARG A 134 -13.10 -4.69 13.67
N ARG A 135 -11.88 -4.22 13.40
CA ARG A 135 -11.60 -3.37 12.23
C ARG A 135 -11.63 -4.17 10.93
N LEU A 136 -11.09 -5.39 10.92
CA LEU A 136 -11.16 -6.29 9.79
C LEU A 136 -12.62 -6.57 9.38
N ALA A 137 -13.49 -6.81 10.37
CA ALA A 137 -14.93 -6.99 10.12
C ALA A 137 -15.60 -5.69 9.62
N ALA A 138 -15.38 -4.57 10.32
CA ALA A 138 -16.02 -3.29 10.01
C ALA A 138 -15.57 -2.69 8.65
N GLU A 139 -14.34 -2.97 8.22
CA GLU A 139 -13.74 -2.41 7.02
C GLU A 139 -13.60 -3.43 5.87
N SER A 140 -14.25 -4.59 5.99
CA SER A 140 -14.10 -5.73 5.09
C SER A 140 -14.24 -5.38 3.60
N SER A 141 -15.29 -4.66 3.21
CA SER A 141 -15.50 -4.25 1.81
C SER A 141 -14.42 -3.29 1.30
N ARG A 142 -13.90 -2.41 2.15
CA ARG A 142 -12.80 -1.49 1.79
C ARG A 142 -11.50 -2.28 1.58
N LEU A 143 -11.19 -3.18 2.51
CA LEU A 143 -9.99 -4.03 2.45
C LEU A 143 -10.02 -4.96 1.24
N GLN A 144 -11.18 -5.53 0.90
CA GLN A 144 -11.34 -6.34 -0.31
C GLN A 144 -11.01 -5.54 -1.58
N ARG A 145 -11.51 -4.31 -1.70
CA ARG A 145 -11.15 -3.42 -2.83
C ARG A 145 -9.67 -3.08 -2.85
N ALA A 146 -9.07 -2.81 -1.68
CA ALA A 146 -7.66 -2.51 -1.58
C ALA A 146 -6.78 -3.70 -2.02
N ARG A 147 -7.13 -4.92 -1.60
CA ARG A 147 -6.47 -6.18 -2.01
C ARG A 147 -6.61 -6.43 -3.52
N ALA A 148 -7.81 -6.31 -4.07
CA ALA A 148 -8.03 -6.46 -5.51
C ALA A 148 -7.20 -5.47 -6.34
N ALA A 149 -7.09 -4.22 -5.89
CA ALA A 149 -6.24 -3.22 -6.53
C ALA A 149 -4.73 -3.56 -6.39
N ASP A 150 -4.30 -4.10 -5.25
CA ASP A 150 -2.92 -4.57 -5.06
C ASP A 150 -2.59 -5.78 -5.97
N GLU A 151 -3.53 -6.72 -6.11
CA GLU A 151 -3.42 -7.88 -7.01
C GLU A 151 -3.31 -7.45 -8.47
N GLN A 152 -4.23 -6.58 -8.92
CA GLN A 152 -4.22 -6.05 -10.28
C GLN A 152 -2.90 -5.32 -10.60
N ALA A 153 -2.44 -4.43 -9.71
CA ALA A 153 -1.16 -3.75 -9.90
C ALA A 153 0.02 -4.73 -9.98
N GLY A 154 -0.02 -5.81 -9.18
CA GLY A 154 0.97 -6.89 -9.23
C GLY A 154 0.94 -7.67 -10.55
N GLU A 155 -0.25 -7.96 -11.08
CA GLU A 155 -0.41 -8.62 -12.39
C GLU A 155 0.12 -7.75 -13.53
N GLU A 156 -0.22 -6.46 -13.54
CA GLU A 156 0.26 -5.50 -14.54
C GLU A 156 1.79 -5.37 -14.51
N GLN A 157 2.40 -5.36 -13.32
CA GLN A 157 3.85 -5.35 -13.16
C GLN A 157 4.49 -6.65 -13.67
N ARG A 158 3.94 -7.82 -13.30
CA ARG A 158 4.44 -9.11 -13.79
C ARG A 158 4.33 -9.22 -15.31
N ALA A 159 3.23 -8.79 -15.91
CA ALA A 159 3.03 -8.78 -17.35
C ALA A 159 4.09 -7.92 -18.06
N ARG A 160 4.41 -6.74 -17.52
CA ARG A 160 5.47 -5.87 -18.05
C ARG A 160 6.84 -6.52 -17.99
N PHE A 161 7.20 -7.09 -16.84
CA PHE A 161 8.49 -7.77 -16.70
C PHE A 161 8.60 -9.01 -17.58
N ALA A 162 7.54 -9.80 -17.69
CA ALA A 162 7.48 -10.95 -18.59
C ALA A 162 7.70 -10.54 -20.06
N ALA A 163 7.04 -9.46 -20.52
CA ALA A 163 7.23 -8.95 -21.88
C ALA A 163 8.66 -8.43 -22.11
N GLY A 164 9.28 -7.78 -21.12
CA GLY A 164 10.69 -7.40 -21.18
C GLY A 164 11.64 -8.60 -21.26
N ALA A 165 11.40 -9.62 -20.44
CA ALA A 165 12.18 -10.86 -20.44
C ALA A 165 12.05 -11.63 -21.76
N GLU A 166 10.86 -11.66 -22.37
CA GLU A 166 10.62 -12.28 -23.67
C GLU A 166 11.49 -11.63 -24.77
N VAL A 167 11.58 -10.31 -24.80
CA VAL A 167 12.45 -9.58 -25.75
C VAL A 167 13.92 -9.95 -25.55
N LEU A 168 14.40 -10.01 -24.30
CA LEU A 168 15.78 -10.39 -23.99
C LEU A 168 16.08 -11.83 -24.39
N GLN A 169 15.18 -12.76 -24.06
CA GLN A 169 15.28 -14.17 -24.43
C GLN A 169 15.36 -14.33 -25.95
N LEU A 170 14.46 -13.68 -26.67
CA LEU A 170 14.44 -13.70 -28.13
C LEU A 170 15.75 -13.16 -28.67
N THR A 171 16.26 -12.02 -28.18
CA THR A 171 17.54 -11.42 -28.61
C THR A 171 18.70 -12.42 -28.53
N GLY A 172 18.79 -13.20 -27.45
CA GLY A 172 19.81 -14.25 -27.30
C GLY A 172 19.69 -15.38 -28.31
N GLN A 173 18.49 -15.69 -28.79
CA GLN A 173 18.25 -16.73 -29.81
C GLN A 173 18.64 -16.30 -31.24
N TYR A 174 18.85 -15.00 -31.50
CA TYR A 174 19.28 -14.50 -32.83
C TYR A 174 20.78 -14.61 -33.09
N LEU A 175 21.60 -15.02 -32.12
CA LEU A 175 23.05 -15.09 -32.26
C LEU A 175 23.54 -16.27 -33.12
N GLY A 176 22.72 -16.82 -34.03
CA GLY A 176 23.00 -18.05 -34.77
C GLY A 176 22.86 -17.98 -36.30
N THR A 177 23.58 -18.88 -36.99
CA THR A 177 23.62 -19.09 -38.44
C THR A 177 22.35 -19.79 -38.95
N GLY A 178 21.22 -19.10 -38.92
CA GLY A 178 19.93 -19.61 -39.42
C GLY A 178 19.74 -19.44 -40.94
N THR A 179 18.90 -20.30 -41.53
CA THR A 179 18.43 -20.11 -42.92
C THR A 179 17.74 -18.75 -43.08
N PRO A 180 17.71 -18.15 -44.29
CA PRO A 180 17.01 -16.89 -44.53
C PRO A 180 15.55 -16.87 -44.05
N GLN A 181 14.83 -18.00 -44.18
CA GLN A 181 13.47 -18.15 -43.70
C GLN A 181 13.38 -18.05 -42.17
N LYS A 182 14.19 -18.82 -41.43
CA LYS A 182 14.22 -18.76 -39.96
C LYS A 182 14.58 -17.36 -39.46
N ARG A 183 15.47 -16.65 -40.15
CA ARG A 183 15.79 -15.25 -39.81
C ARG A 183 14.56 -14.34 -39.94
N ARG A 184 13.75 -14.48 -40.99
CA ARG A 184 12.51 -13.68 -41.16
C ARG A 184 11.47 -14.02 -40.09
N GLU A 185 11.26 -15.30 -39.81
CA GLU A 185 10.32 -15.77 -38.77
C GLU A 185 10.71 -15.23 -37.40
N ASN A 186 12.00 -15.33 -37.07
CA ASN A 186 12.50 -14.80 -35.83
C ASN A 186 12.28 -13.26 -35.83
N VAL A 187 12.74 -12.50 -36.83
CA VAL A 187 12.54 -11.03 -36.85
C VAL A 187 11.07 -10.62 -36.64
N ALA A 188 10.11 -11.38 -37.18
CA ALA A 188 8.70 -11.18 -36.93
C ALA A 188 8.32 -11.39 -35.45
N LYS A 189 8.75 -12.49 -34.83
CA LYS A 189 8.55 -12.76 -33.39
C LYS A 189 9.16 -11.67 -32.50
N PHE A 190 10.38 -11.21 -32.82
CA PHE A 190 11.01 -10.13 -32.08
C PHE A 190 10.19 -8.84 -32.15
N ARG A 191 9.74 -8.44 -33.36
CA ARG A 191 8.92 -7.24 -33.54
C ARG A 191 7.60 -7.33 -32.77
N GLU A 192 6.98 -8.51 -32.75
CA GLU A 192 5.77 -8.76 -31.98
C GLU A 192 5.99 -8.60 -30.47
N ALA A 193 7.01 -9.26 -29.92
CA ALA A 193 7.35 -9.16 -28.51
C ALA A 193 7.73 -7.72 -28.10
N ALA A 194 8.49 -7.02 -28.95
CA ALA A 194 8.84 -5.63 -28.73
C ALA A 194 7.59 -4.72 -28.71
N ARG A 195 6.65 -4.91 -29.65
CA ARG A 195 5.39 -4.15 -29.67
C ARG A 195 4.57 -4.38 -28.41
N ARG A 196 4.42 -5.65 -27.98
CA ARG A 196 3.71 -6.01 -26.74
C ARG A 196 4.33 -5.35 -25.51
N ARG A 197 5.67 -5.39 -25.39
CA ARG A 197 6.38 -4.69 -24.31
C ARG A 197 6.05 -3.19 -24.33
N ASP A 198 6.13 -2.56 -25.50
CA ASP A 198 5.92 -1.11 -25.63
C ASP A 198 4.48 -0.71 -25.31
N GLU A 199 3.49 -1.50 -25.71
CA GLU A 199 2.09 -1.31 -25.34
C GLU A 199 1.90 -1.33 -23.81
N LEU A 200 2.49 -2.29 -23.11
CA LEU A 200 2.41 -2.41 -21.65
C LEU A 200 3.18 -1.29 -20.93
N VAL A 201 4.35 -0.90 -21.44
CA VAL A 201 5.11 0.25 -20.91
C VAL A 201 4.34 1.55 -21.11
N ALA A 202 3.74 1.75 -22.28
CA ALA A 202 2.92 2.93 -22.58
C ALA A 202 1.66 2.98 -21.71
N ALA A 203 0.99 1.84 -21.47
CA ALA A 203 -0.14 1.75 -20.55
C ALA A 203 0.25 2.17 -19.13
N HIS A 204 1.38 1.66 -18.63
CA HIS A 204 1.89 2.03 -17.31
C HIS A 204 2.30 3.51 -17.20
N ARG A 205 2.92 4.07 -18.25
CA ARG A 205 3.24 5.49 -18.30
C ARG A 205 1.97 6.35 -18.20
N ARG A 206 0.93 6.01 -18.97
CA ARG A 206 -0.36 6.71 -18.90
C ARG A 206 -0.99 6.62 -17.51
N SER A 207 -0.98 5.44 -16.88
CA SER A 207 -1.53 5.27 -15.53
C SER A 207 -0.72 6.03 -14.47
N ALA A 208 0.58 6.24 -14.69
CA ALA A 208 1.45 7.02 -13.82
C ALA A 208 1.41 8.53 -14.12
N GLY A 209 0.54 8.99 -15.03
CA GLY A 209 0.45 10.41 -15.39
C GLY A 209 1.54 10.92 -16.34
N TRP A 210 2.36 10.03 -16.92
CA TRP A 210 3.37 10.40 -17.91
C TRP A 210 2.70 10.54 -19.27
N THR A 211 2.58 11.78 -19.77
CA THR A 211 2.15 12.02 -21.16
C THR A 211 3.25 11.59 -22.12
N ALA A 212 2.86 11.12 -23.32
CA ALA A 212 3.81 10.80 -24.37
C ALA A 212 4.63 12.05 -24.69
N ALA A 213 5.97 11.92 -24.72
CA ALA A 213 6.82 12.97 -25.27
C ALA A 213 6.33 13.26 -26.69
N ALA A 214 5.96 14.53 -26.93
CA ALA A 214 5.51 15.03 -28.22
C ALA A 214 6.63 14.95 -29.27
#